data_AF-A0AB32ZYH2-F1
#
_entry.id   AF-A0AB32ZYH2-F1
#
_cell.length_a   1.000
_cell.length_b   1.000
_cell.length_c   1.000
_cell.angle_alpha   90.00
_cell.angle_beta   90.00
_cell.angle_gamma   90.00
#
_symmetry.space_group_name_H-M   'P 1'
#
loop_
_entity.id
_entity.type
_entity.pdbx_description
1 polymer ?
#
loop_
_entity_poly.entity_id
_entity_poly.type
_entity_poly.pdbx_seq_one_letter_code
_entity_poly.pdbx_strand_id
1 'polypeptide(L)'
;MFSISNVLALQAIFWGCTSLYFSSDHQRTFAQSMPKALGNTLFVATIVLAAFLLGMQYNAWAMIFSTITMIIFNLALVTFTGAHENRPLRLLAYGTGVNVVLALIGGVYVA
;
A
#
# COMPACT_ATOMS: atom_id res chain seq x y z
N MET A 1 0.11 17.62 10.81
CA MET A 1 1.50 17.89 10.38
C MET A 1 1.84 16.95 9.23
N PHE A 2 2.29 17.48 8.09
CA PHE A 2 2.77 16.66 6.98
C PHE A 2 4.14 16.09 7.36
N SER A 3 4.18 14.82 7.75
CA SER A 3 5.42 14.14 8.12
C SER A 3 5.85 13.20 7.00
N ILE A 4 7.11 13.33 6.57
CA ILE A 4 7.71 12.49 5.53
C ILE A 4 7.53 11.00 5.85
N SER A 5 7.59 10.60 7.13
CA SER A 5 7.43 9.19 7.49
C SER A 5 6.00 8.67 7.29
N ASN A 6 4.97 9.51 7.32
CA ASN A 6 3.60 9.11 6.94
C ASN A 6 3.50 8.83 5.44
N VAL A 7 4.17 9.64 4.62
CA VAL A 7 4.23 9.45 3.16
C VAL A 7 4.96 8.15 2.84
N LEU A 8 6.11 7.93 3.48
CA LEU A 8 6.90 6.71 3.30
C LEU A 8 6.14 5.46 3.77
N ALA A 9 5.43 5.53 4.89
CA ALA A 9 4.61 4.43 5.39
C ALA A 9 3.46 4.09 4.41
N LEU A 10 2.75 5.12 3.93
CA LEU A 10 1.67 4.96 2.97
C LEU A 10 2.16 4.33 1.66
N GLN A 11 3.29 4.79 1.14
CA GLN A 11 3.91 4.24 -0.07
C GLN A 11 4.41 2.81 0.14
N ALA A 12 5.07 2.52 1.27
CA ALA A 12 5.52 1.18 1.59
C ALA A 12 4.34 0.19 1.59
N ILE A 13 3.24 0.54 2.27
CA ILE A 13 2.03 -0.29 2.31
C ILE A 13 1.43 -0.47 0.91
N PHE A 14 1.38 0.59 0.08
CA PHE A 14 0.93 0.47 -1.30
C PHE A 14 1.72 -0.58 -2.10
N TRP A 15 3.05 -0.55 -2.00
CA TRP A 15 3.91 -1.53 -2.68
C TRP A 15 3.68 -2.95 -2.17
N GLY A 16 3.47 -3.13 -0.85
CA GLY A 16 3.09 -4.41 -0.26
C GLY A 16 1.73 -4.93 -0.73
N CYS A 17 0.71 -4.08 -0.75
CA CYS A 17 -0.61 -4.45 -1.27
C CYS A 17 -0.54 -4.82 -2.75
N THR A 18 0.30 -4.10 -3.50
CA THR A 18 0.53 -4.37 -4.91
C THR A 18 1.27 -5.69 -5.14
N SER A 19 2.25 -6.05 -4.29
CA SER A 19 2.92 -7.35 -4.38
C SER A 19 1.96 -8.51 -4.09
N LEU A 20 1.04 -8.34 -3.14
CA LEU A 20 -0.04 -9.31 -2.92
C LEU A 20 -0.92 -9.46 -4.16
N TYR A 21 -1.36 -8.35 -4.74
CA TYR A 21 -2.17 -8.35 -5.96
C TYR A 21 -1.46 -9.06 -7.11
N PHE A 22 -0.17 -8.78 -7.33
CA PHE A 22 0.61 -9.43 -8.38
C PHE A 22 0.91 -10.91 -8.12
N SER A 23 0.81 -11.36 -6.87
CA SER A 23 0.95 -12.78 -6.51
C SER A 23 -0.36 -13.59 -6.58
N SER A 24 -1.49 -12.92 -6.80
CA SER A 24 -2.81 -13.54 -6.83
C SER A 24 -3.16 -14.01 -8.25
N ASP A 25 -3.18 -15.34 -8.44
CA ASP A 25 -3.55 -15.98 -9.71
C ASP A 25 -4.99 -15.66 -10.14
N HIS A 26 -5.89 -15.40 -9.18
CA HIS A 26 -7.29 -15.06 -9.46
C HIS A 26 -7.47 -13.63 -9.98
N GLN A 27 -6.52 -12.74 -9.71
CA GLN A 27 -6.63 -11.32 -10.05
C GLN A 27 -5.94 -10.97 -11.37
N ARG A 28 -5.12 -11.86 -11.94
CA ARG A 28 -4.43 -11.63 -13.21
C ARG A 28 -4.62 -12.78 -14.19
N THR A 29 -5.48 -12.54 -15.17
CA THR A 29 -5.72 -13.46 -16.30
C THR A 29 -4.66 -13.35 -17.41
N PHE A 30 -3.86 -12.26 -17.43
CA PHE A 30 -3.05 -11.87 -18.60
C PHE A 30 -1.54 -11.69 -18.36
N ALA A 31 -1.01 -12.06 -17.18
CA ALA A 31 0.42 -12.00 -16.93
C ALA A 31 0.86 -13.03 -15.89
N GLN A 32 2.13 -13.42 -15.97
CA GLN A 32 2.74 -14.38 -15.05
C GLN A 32 2.64 -13.84 -13.61
N SER A 33 2.06 -14.66 -12.71
CA SER A 33 1.92 -14.31 -11.31
C SER A 33 3.28 -14.36 -10.61
N MET A 34 3.49 -13.40 -9.70
CA MET A 34 4.65 -13.39 -8.82
C MET A 34 4.54 -14.57 -7.84
N PRO A 35 5.65 -15.23 -7.45
CA PRO A 35 5.60 -16.30 -6.47
C PRO A 35 4.92 -15.84 -5.17
N LYS A 36 3.91 -16.59 -4.69
CA LYS A 36 3.15 -16.25 -3.47
C LYS A 36 4.03 -16.03 -2.25
N ALA A 37 5.09 -16.83 -2.11
CA ALA A 37 6.08 -16.66 -1.05
C ALA A 37 6.71 -15.26 -1.10
N LEU A 38 7.18 -14.84 -2.28
CA LEU A 38 7.81 -13.54 -2.47
C LEU A 38 6.80 -12.39 -2.26
N GLY A 39 5.56 -12.53 -2.75
CA GLY A 39 4.49 -11.56 -2.54
C GLY A 39 4.16 -11.34 -1.06
N ASN A 40 4.04 -12.42 -0.30
CA ASN A 40 3.78 -12.39 1.14
C ASN A 40 4.98 -11.81 1.92
N THR A 41 6.20 -12.20 1.57
CA THR A 41 7.42 -11.66 2.20
C THR A 41 7.53 -10.15 2.01
N LEU A 42 7.28 -9.65 0.79
CA LEU A 42 7.29 -8.21 0.53
C LEU A 42 6.18 -7.49 1.31
N PHE A 43 4.97 -8.04 1.34
CA PHE A 43 3.88 -7.44 2.12
C PHE A 43 4.22 -7.32 3.60
N VAL A 44 4.69 -8.41 4.23
CA VAL A 44 5.08 -8.41 5.64
C VAL A 44 6.23 -7.42 5.89
N ALA A 45 7.25 -7.39 5.03
CA ALA A 45 8.36 -6.46 5.17
C ALA A 45 7.89 -4.99 5.11
N THR A 46 6.96 -4.68 4.20
CA THR A 46 6.41 -3.31 4.10
C THR A 46 5.54 -2.92 5.29
N ILE A 47 4.79 -3.86 5.89
CA ILE A 47 4.05 -3.62 7.14
C ILE A 47 5.01 -3.30 8.27
N VAL A 48 6.07 -4.10 8.43
CA VAL A 48 7.08 -3.88 9.49
C VAL A 48 7.74 -2.52 9.33
N LEU A 49 8.10 -2.14 8.10
CA LEU A 49 8.68 -0.84 7.80
C LEU A 49 7.70 0.31 8.13
N ALA A 50 6.43 0.18 7.72
CA ALA A 50 5.42 1.19 8.00
C ALA A 50 5.15 1.33 9.51
N ALA A 51 5.03 0.21 10.23
CA ALA A 51 4.86 0.20 11.68
C ALA A 51 6.03 0.88 12.41
N PHE A 52 7.27 0.64 11.97
CA PHE A 52 8.45 1.33 12.49
C PHE A 52 8.38 2.85 12.25
N LEU A 53 8.06 3.28 11.02
CA LEU A 53 7.98 4.71 10.67
C LEU A 53 6.86 5.44 11.41
N LEU A 54 5.72 4.78 11.63
CA LEU A 54 4.59 5.31 12.38
C LEU A 54 4.84 5.26 13.90
N GLY A 55 5.54 4.26 14.40
CA GLY A 55 5.89 4.11 15.82
C GLY A 55 6.82 5.21 16.35
N MET A 56 7.59 5.86 15.48
CA MET A 56 8.38 7.04 15.85
C MET A 56 7.53 8.30 16.09
N GLN A 57 6.24 8.30 15.71
CA GLN A 57 5.38 9.48 15.69
C GLN A 57 4.11 9.32 16.51
N TYR A 58 3.58 8.10 16.60
CA TYR A 58 2.29 7.82 17.22
C TYR A 58 2.43 6.83 18.37
N ASN A 59 1.45 6.85 19.28
CA ASN A 59 1.29 5.78 20.25
C ASN A 59 0.92 4.45 19.55
N ALA A 60 1.05 3.35 20.27
CA ALA A 60 0.81 2.01 19.71
C ALA A 60 -0.58 1.86 19.07
N TRP A 61 -1.62 2.43 19.68
CA TRP A 61 -2.99 2.35 19.16
C TRP A 61 -3.16 3.10 17.84
N ALA A 62 -2.74 4.36 17.77
CA ALA A 62 -2.81 5.17 16.56
C ALA A 62 -1.96 4.57 15.43
N MET A 63 -0.77 4.03 15.74
CA MET A 63 0.05 3.31 14.77
C MET A 63 -0.68 2.10 14.18
N ILE A 64 -1.30 1.26 15.03
CA ILE A 64 -2.06 0.08 14.60
C ILE A 64 -3.24 0.49 13.71
N PHE A 65 -4.05 1.46 14.16
CA PHE A 65 -5.22 1.93 13.41
C PHE A 65 -4.81 2.50 12.05
N SER A 66 -3.85 3.43 12.00
CA SER A 66 -3.37 4.00 10.74
C SER A 66 -2.83 2.93 9.79
N THR A 67 -2.07 1.95 10.30
CA THR A 67 -1.55 0.84 9.49
C THR A 67 -2.68 0.02 8.87
N ILE A 68 -3.69 -0.37 9.66
CA ILE A 68 -4.85 -1.13 9.17
C ILE A 68 -5.62 -0.33 8.12
N THR A 69 -5.91 0.95 8.39
CA THR A 69 -6.66 1.79 7.46
C THR A 69 -5.89 1.97 6.14
N MET A 70 -4.57 2.18 6.19
CA MET A 70 -3.72 2.26 5.00
C MET A 70 -3.72 0.95 4.19
N ILE A 71 -3.69 -0.21 4.86
CA ILE A 71 -3.77 -1.52 4.20
C ILE A 71 -5.10 -1.68 3.48
N ILE A 72 -6.22 -1.42 4.16
CA ILE A 72 -7.57 -1.55 3.57
C ILE A 72 -7.72 -0.65 2.35
N PHE A 73 -7.31 0.62 2.46
CA PHE A 73 -7.45 1.57 1.37
C PHE A 73 -6.56 1.23 0.17
N ASN A 74 -5.32 0.79 0.41
CA ASN A 74 -4.42 0.42 -0.68
C ASN A 74 -4.83 -0.89 -1.36
N LEU A 75 -5.35 -1.87 -0.60
CA LEU A 75 -5.96 -3.06 -1.18
C LEU A 75 -7.14 -2.70 -2.06
N ALA A 76 -8.07 -1.86 -1.57
CA ALA A 76 -9.20 -1.39 -2.36
C ALA A 76 -8.75 -0.64 -3.62
N LEU A 77 -7.78 0.27 -3.49
CA LEU A 77 -7.26 1.04 -4.61
C LEU A 77 -6.66 0.12 -5.69
N VAL A 78 -5.81 -0.83 -5.29
CA VAL A 78 -5.17 -1.77 -6.22
C VAL A 78 -6.19 -2.70 -6.87
N THR A 79 -7.21 -3.17 -6.14
CA THR A 79 -8.24 -4.05 -6.72
C THR A 79 -9.16 -3.30 -7.68
N PHE A 80 -9.61 -2.09 -7.34
CA PHE A 80 -10.45 -1.28 -8.22
C PHE A 80 -9.69 -0.82 -9.47
N THR A 81 -8.45 -0.35 -9.32
CA THR A 81 -7.62 0.04 -10.46
C THR A 81 -7.28 -1.16 -11.33
N GLY A 82 -6.96 -2.31 -10.72
CA GLY A 82 -6.64 -3.55 -11.42
C GLY A 82 -7.83 -4.17 -12.16
N ALA A 83 -9.06 -3.95 -11.69
CA ALA A 83 -10.27 -4.38 -12.39
C ALA A 83 -10.50 -3.62 -13.70
N HIS A 84 -10.01 -2.38 -13.81
CA HIS A 84 -10.19 -1.53 -14.98
C HIS A 84 -8.96 -1.42 -15.88
N GLU A 85 -7.76 -1.70 -15.37
CA GLU A 85 -6.50 -1.52 -16.08
C GLU A 85 -5.67 -2.82 -16.08
N ASN A 86 -5.59 -3.46 -17.25
CA ASN A 86 -4.82 -4.70 -17.44
C ASN A 86 -3.30 -4.48 -17.50
N ARG A 87 -2.84 -3.22 -17.63
CA ARG A 87 -1.41 -2.89 -17.76
C ARG A 87 -0.79 -2.67 -16.39
N PRO A 88 0.14 -3.53 -15.94
CA PRO A 88 0.71 -3.45 -14.59
C PRO A 88 1.41 -2.11 -14.31
N LEU A 89 2.05 -1.54 -15.33
CA LEU A 89 2.79 -0.29 -15.21
C LEU A 89 1.88 0.92 -15.00
N ARG A 90 0.66 0.89 -15.57
CA ARG A 90 -0.33 1.95 -15.37
C ARG A 90 -0.98 1.84 -14.00
N LEU A 91 -1.28 0.62 -13.53
CA LEU A 91 -1.77 0.39 -12.17
C LEU A 91 -0.81 0.96 -11.13
N LEU A 92 0.49 0.67 -11.29
CA LEU A 92 1.55 1.22 -10.45
C LEU A 92 1.59 2.76 -10.51
N ALA A 93 1.60 3.33 -11.71
CA ALA A 93 1.63 4.79 -11.88
C ALA A 93 0.42 5.49 -11.25
N TYR A 94 -0.80 4.95 -11.45
CA TYR A 94 -2.02 5.49 -10.85
C TYR A 94 -1.99 5.39 -9.33
N GLY A 95 -1.66 4.21 -8.79
CA GLY A 95 -1.65 4.01 -7.36
C GLY A 95 -0.57 4.82 -6.64
N THR A 96 0.63 4.95 -7.22
CA THR A 96 1.66 5.86 -6.70
C THR A 96 1.20 7.31 -6.75
N GLY A 97 0.59 7.76 -7.87
CA GLY A 97 0.06 9.11 -7.99
C GLY A 97 -1.02 9.43 -6.96
N VAL A 98 -1.99 8.53 -6.76
CA VAL A 98 -3.04 8.66 -5.75
C VAL A 98 -2.46 8.73 -4.34
N ASN A 99 -1.48 7.89 -4.01
CA ASN A 99 -0.85 7.91 -2.69
C ASN A 99 -0.01 9.18 -2.45
N VAL A 100 0.65 9.73 -3.48
CA VAL A 100 1.35 11.03 -3.38
C VAL A 100 0.34 12.16 -3.14
N VAL A 101 -0.77 12.18 -3.87
CA VAL A 101 -1.82 13.20 -3.71
C VAL A 101 -2.49 13.10 -2.34
N LEU A 102 -2.84 11.89 -1.89
CA LEU A 102 -3.43 11.64 -0.56
C LEU A 102 -2.51 12.07 0.57
N ALA A 103 -1.20 11.84 0.43
CA ALA A 103 -0.22 12.38 1.34
C ALA A 103 -0.31 13.92 1.37
N LEU A 104 -0.24 14.58 0.21
CA LEU A 104 -0.17 16.05 0.07
C LEU A 104 -1.40 16.78 0.61
N ILE A 105 -2.59 16.19 0.50
CA ILE A 105 -3.84 16.78 1.00
C ILE A 105 -3.95 16.73 2.54
N GLY A 106 -2.97 16.14 3.23
CA GLY A 106 -2.91 16.17 4.69
C GLY A 106 -3.62 15.00 5.38
N GLY A 107 -3.79 13.88 4.67
CA GLY A 107 -3.97 12.55 5.24
C GLY A 107 -5.13 12.39 6.23
N VAL A 108 -6.26 11.87 5.74
CA VAL A 108 -7.37 11.32 6.55
C VAL A 108 -6.93 10.18 7.51
N TYR A 109 -5.66 9.77 7.45
CA TYR A 109 -5.03 8.73 8.27
C TYR A 109 -4.26 9.26 9.48
N VAL A 110 -4.27 10.58 9.70
CA VAL A 110 -3.52 11.29 10.74
C VAL A 110 -4.45 12.30 11.43
N ALA A 111 -5.25 11.79 12.36
CA ALA A 111 -5.82 12.57 13.45
C ALA A 111 -5.60 11.79 14.74
#